data_AF-A0A964B996-F1
#
_entry.id   AF-A0A964B996-F1
#
_cell.length_a   1.000
_cell.length_b   1.000
_cell.length_c   1.000
_cell.angle_alpha   90.00
_cell.angle_beta   90.00
_cell.angle_gamma   90.00
#
_symmetry.space_group_name_H-M   'P 1'
#
loop_
_entity.id
_entity.type
_entity.pdbx_description
1 polymer ?
#
loop_
_entity_poly.entity_id
_entity_poly.type
_entity_poly.pdbx_seq_one_letter_code
_entity_poly.pdbx_strand_id
1 'polypeptide(L)'
;MALADPFALLRAQAAEQRAEAIAVKLCRQGDVYVYEIDLLRRDGRLIHSRVDARSGRLTAQQGPQVEQGGRACGCWSSRTIRI
;
A
#
# COMPACT_ATOMS: atom_id res chain seq x y z
N MET A 1 7.12 -2.89 -21.03
CA MET A 1 6.68 -3.81 -19.95
C MET A 1 5.66 -3.06 -19.12
N ALA A 2 4.41 -3.50 -19.08
CA ALA A 2 3.30 -2.76 -18.45
C ALA A 2 3.19 -3.08 -16.95
N LEU A 3 2.73 -2.11 -16.16
CA LEU A 3 2.39 -2.31 -14.76
C LEU A 3 0.92 -2.75 -14.64
N ALA A 4 0.60 -3.50 -13.58
CA ALA A 4 -0.77 -3.87 -13.26
C ALA A 4 -1.63 -2.62 -12.96
N ASP A 5 -2.93 -2.69 -13.24
CA ASP A 5 -3.83 -1.57 -12.99
C ASP A 5 -3.92 -1.26 -11.48
N PRO A 6 -3.48 -0.07 -11.04
CA PRO A 6 -3.42 0.26 -9.61
C PRO A 6 -4.79 0.38 -8.96
N PHE A 7 -5.81 0.85 -9.69
CA PHE A 7 -7.16 1.03 -9.15
C PHE A 7 -7.94 -0.28 -9.10
N ALA A 8 -7.70 -1.19 -10.04
CA ALA A 8 -8.23 -2.54 -9.98
C ALA A 8 -7.68 -3.28 -8.75
N LEU A 9 -6.36 -3.21 -8.51
CA LEU A 9 -5.72 -3.81 -7.34
C LEU A 9 -6.22 -3.21 -6.03
N LEU A 10 -6.31 -1.88 -5.94
CA LEU A 10 -6.83 -1.17 -4.78
C LEU A 10 -8.26 -1.63 -4.44
N ARG A 11 -9.16 -1.66 -5.44
CA ARG A 11 -10.54 -2.10 -5.24
C ARG A 11 -10.64 -3.57 -4.84
N ALA A 12 -9.84 -4.45 -5.47
CA ALA A 12 -9.82 -5.87 -5.14
C ALA A 12 -9.39 -6.10 -3.68
N GLN A 13 -8.32 -5.42 -3.24
CA GLN A 13 -7.84 -5.49 -1.86
C GLN A 13 -8.85 -4.91 -0.86
N ALA A 14 -9.48 -3.78 -1.19
CA ALA A 14 -10.55 -3.20 -0.37
C ALA A 14 -11.73 -4.18 -0.17
N ALA A 15 -12.16 -4.84 -1.26
CA ALA A 15 -13.21 -5.85 -1.22
C ALA A 15 -12.82 -7.08 -0.38
N GLU A 16 -11.60 -7.59 -0.58
CA GLU A 16 -11.07 -8.75 0.15
C GLU A 16 -10.98 -8.47 1.67
N GLN A 17 -10.51 -7.29 2.05
CA GLN A 17 -10.32 -6.91 3.45
C GLN A 17 -11.59 -6.33 4.12
N ARG A 18 -12.69 -6.20 3.37
CA ARG A 18 -13.92 -5.51 3.79
C ARG A 18 -13.62 -4.12 4.36
N ALA A 19 -12.74 -3.40 3.69
CA ALA A 19 -12.20 -2.10 4.07
C ALA A 19 -12.48 -1.05 2.99
N GLU A 20 -12.39 0.22 3.36
CA GLU A 20 -12.48 1.34 2.44
C GLU A 20 -11.13 1.59 1.76
N ALA A 21 -11.16 1.82 0.45
CA ALA A 21 -9.97 2.17 -0.32
C ALA A 21 -9.60 3.63 -0.06
N ILE A 22 -8.41 3.87 0.50
CA ILE A 22 -7.97 5.24 0.83
C ILE A 22 -6.95 5.74 -0.19
N ALA A 23 -5.89 4.99 -0.43
CA ALA A 23 -4.83 5.41 -1.35
C ALA A 23 -4.10 4.22 -1.98
N VAL A 24 -3.55 4.47 -3.16
CA VAL A 24 -2.54 3.62 -3.80
C VAL A 24 -1.39 4.49 -4.27
N LYS A 25 -0.16 4.09 -3.97
CA LYS A 25 1.08 4.82 -4.32
C LYS A 25 2.00 3.89 -5.07
N LEU A 26 2.60 4.37 -6.16
CA LEU A 26 3.66 3.64 -6.86
C LEU A 26 5.02 4.06 -6.30
N CYS A 27 5.74 3.10 -5.75
CA CYS A 27 7.11 3.27 -5.32
C CYS A 27 8.10 2.62 -6.30
N ARG A 28 9.30 3.18 -6.36
CA ARG A 28 10.47 2.49 -6.91
C ARG A 28 11.46 2.18 -5.78
N GLN A 29 11.81 0.91 -5.61
CA GLN A 29 12.81 0.43 -4.66
C GLN A 29 13.92 -0.29 -5.45
N GLY A 30 15.01 0.43 -5.74
CA GLY A 30 16.00 -0.03 -6.71
C GLY A 30 15.38 -0.18 -8.10
N ASP A 31 15.36 -1.40 -8.63
CA ASP A 31 14.76 -1.72 -9.93
C ASP A 31 13.37 -2.38 -9.83
N VAL A 32 12.84 -2.48 -8.62
CA VAL A 32 11.52 -3.04 -8.35
C VAL A 32 10.49 -1.92 -8.20
N TYR A 33 9.32 -2.14 -8.77
CA TYR A 33 8.16 -1.26 -8.62
C TYR A 33 7.17 -1.91 -7.66
N VAL A 34 6.75 -1.17 -6.63
CA VAL A 34 5.86 -1.66 -5.57
C VAL A 34 4.69 -0.71 -5.44
N TYR A 35 3.47 -1.23 -5.43
CA TYR A 35 2.29 -0.51 -4.98
C TYR A 35 2.17 -0.61 -3.46
N GLU A 36 2.13 0.54 -2.79
CA GLU A 36 1.66 0.64 -1.41
C GLU A 36 0.17 1.00 -1.43
N ILE A 37 -0.64 0.17 -0.78
CA ILE A 37 -2.10 0.29 -0.72
C ILE A 37 -2.50 0.55 0.73
N ASP A 38 -3.19 1.66 0.94
CA ASP A 38 -3.73 2.06 2.24
C ASP A 38 -5.25 1.82 2.24
N LEU A 39 -5.74 1.03 3.21
CA LEU A 39 -7.16 0.74 3.40
C LEU A 39 -7.59 1.09 4.82
N LEU A 40 -8.80 1.63 4.98
CA LEU A 40 -9.40 1.91 6.29
C LEU A 40 -10.47 0.88 6.60
N ARG A 41 -10.24 0.06 7.62
CA ARG A 41 -11.27 -0.86 8.12
C ARG A 41 -12.32 -0.09 8.91
N ARG A 42 -13.52 -0.68 9.00
CA ARG A 42 -14.64 -0.15 9.81
C ARG A 42 -14.33 -0.04 11.31
N ASP A 43 -13.34 -0.79 11.80
CA ASP A 43 -12.86 -0.72 13.18
C ASP A 43 -11.86 0.44 13.41
N GLY A 44 -11.60 1.26 12.40
CA GLY A 44 -10.66 2.38 12.44
C GLY A 44 -9.20 1.97 12.21
N ARG A 45 -8.90 0.69 11.97
CA ARG A 45 -7.53 0.23 11.73
C ARG A 45 -7.13 0.48 10.28
N LEU A 46 -5.95 1.06 10.10
CA LEU A 46 -5.33 1.22 8.79
C LEU A 46 -4.59 -0.07 8.40
N ILE A 47 -4.94 -0.64 7.26
CA ILE A 47 -4.20 -1.73 6.63
C ILE A 47 -3.25 -1.13 5.60
N HIS A 48 -1.97 -1.47 5.71
CA HIS A 48 -0.95 -1.10 4.73
C HIS A 48 -0.46 -2.36 4.02
N SER A 49 -0.73 -2.46 2.72
CA SER A 49 -0.36 -3.60 1.89
C SER A 49 0.69 -3.22 0.86
N ARG A 50 1.64 -4.13 0.59
CA ARG A 50 2.66 -3.98 -0.46
C ARG A 50 2.46 -5.01 -1.55
N VAL A 51 2.28 -4.54 -2.79
CA VAL A 51 1.99 -5.35 -3.97
C VAL A 51 3.07 -5.11 -5.01
N ASP A 52 3.63 -6.15 -5.60
CA ASP A 52 4.56 -6.00 -6.72
C ASP A 52 3.80 -5.43 -7.93
N ALA A 53 4.26 -4.30 -8.47
CA ALA A 53 3.51 -3.55 -9.47
C ALA A 53 3.52 -4.21 -10.86
N ARG A 54 4.41 -5.17 -11.11
CA ARG A 54 4.48 -5.88 -12.39
C ARG A 54 3.54 -7.08 -12.40
N SER A 55 3.47 -7.80 -11.29
CA SER A 55 2.69 -9.02 -11.15
C SER A 55 1.31 -8.81 -10.52
N GLY A 56 1.11 -7.70 -9.79
CA GLY A 56 -0.10 -7.45 -9.02
C GLY A 56 -0.24 -8.36 -7.80
N ARG A 57 0.82 -9.07 -7.39
CA ARG A 57 0.79 -10.02 -6.26
C ARG A 57 1.30 -9.37 -4.99
N LEU A 58 0.72 -9.76 -3.85
CA LEU A 58 1.22 -9.37 -2.53
C LEU A 58 2.69 -9.78 -2.40
N THR A 59 3.52 -8.85 -1.97
CA THR A 59 4.90 -9.16 -1.60
C THR A 59 4.92 -9.78 -0.21
N ALA A 60 5.73 -10.82 -0.01
CA ALA A 60 5.86 -11.53 1.28
C ALA A 60 6.39 -10.65 2.43
N GLN A 61 6.68 -9.37 2.18
CA GLN A 61 7.13 -8.39 3.16
C GLN A 61 5.97 -7.83 4.01
N GLN A 62 5.00 -8.69 4.38
CA GLN A 62 4.02 -8.36 5.42
C GLN A 62 4.72 -8.44 6.78
N GLY A 63 5.51 -7.41 7.11
CA GLY A 63 6.07 -7.26 8.44
C GLY A 63 5.01 -6.77 9.43
N PRO A 64 5.08 -7.16 10.72
CA PRO A 64 4.25 -6.57 11.76
C PRO A 64 4.44 -5.06 11.74
N GLN A 65 3.36 -4.30 11.99
CA GLN A 65 3.42 -2.85 12.12
C GLN A 65 4.36 -2.48 13.28
N VAL A 66 5.63 -2.32 12.97
CA VAL A 66 6.62 -1.77 13.88
C VAL A 66 7.18 -0.55 13.18
N GLU A 67 6.94 0.59 13.81
CA GLU A 67 7.56 1.87 13.56
C GLU A 67 9.08 1.72 13.66
N GLN A 68 9.73 1.25 12.59
CA GLN A 68 11.17 1.00 12.58
C GLN A 68 11.73 1.26 11.19
N GLY A 69 12.27 2.48 11.01
CA GLY A 69 13.57 2.78 10.38
C GLY A 69 13.91 2.27 8.97
N GLY A 70 13.04 1.51 8.30
CA GLY A 70 13.22 1.04 6.94
C GLY A 70 12.53 2.02 6.00
N ARG A 71 13.31 2.91 5.39
CA ARG A 71 12.94 3.85 4.31
C ARG A 71 11.53 3.55 3.78
N ALA A 72 10.50 4.20 4.36
CA ALA A 72 9.19 4.25 3.74
C ALA A 72 9.44 4.59 2.27
N CYS A 73 8.74 3.93 1.34
CA CYS A 73 8.75 4.37 -0.05
C CYS A 73 8.67 5.89 -0.03
N GLY A 74 9.63 6.58 -0.65
CA GLY A 74 9.86 8.02 -0.47
C GLY A 74 8.67 8.91 -0.85
N CYS A 75 7.61 8.88 -0.06
CA CYS A 75 6.65 9.93 0.19
C CYS A 75 7.04 10.44 1.55
N TRP A 76 7.93 11.43 1.56
CA TRP A 76 8.26 12.18 2.74
C TRP A 76 6.96 12.52 3.48
N SER A 77 6.90 12.13 4.76
CA SER A 77 5.87 12.45 5.74
C SER A 77 5.14 13.78 5.43
N SER A 78 4.04 13.72 4.67
CA SER A 78 3.04 14.77 4.70
C SER A 78 2.23 14.58 5.97
N ARG A 79 2.82 15.09 7.05
CA ARG A 79 2.16 15.42 8.29
C ARG A 79 0.89 16.20 7.92
N THR A 80 -0.29 15.64 8.19
CA THR A 80 -1.46 16.32 8.78
C THR A 80 -2.55 15.28 9.02
N ILE A 81 -2.58 14.72 10.23
CA ILE A 81 -3.86 14.56 10.93
C ILE A 81 -4.19 15.97 11.40
N ARG A 82 -5.28 16.55 10.92
CA ARG A 82 -6.01 17.56 11.68
C ARG A 82 -7.49 17.21 11.64
N ILE A 83 -7.97 17.01 12.87
CA ILE A 83 -9.32 16.95 13.41
C ILE A 83 -10.31 17.89 12.73
#